data_AF-A0AB36NY17-F1
#
_entry.id   AF-A0AB36NY17-F1
#
_cell.length_a   1.000
_cell.length_b   1.000
_cell.length_c   1.000
_cell.angle_alpha   90.00
_cell.angle_beta   90.00
_cell.angle_gamma   90.00
#
_symmetry.space_group_name_H-M   'P 1'
#
loop_
_entity.id
_entity.type
_entity.pdbx_description
1 polymer ?
#
loop_
_entity_poly.entity_id
_entity_poly.type
_entity_poly.pdbx_seq_one_letter_code
_entity_poly.pdbx_strand_id
1 'polypeptide(L)'
;MTSKTQNQFVNITNQFSVEDFEKVKSFILKEGNRKTYRNFDNNNPYYDFKKFATYLASDIGQQNINNDPKVSDFNRLTLKDEDQYYEIIIVRNGDIKAKKKGIVNGMLENEVYLTDYGRNDLDKIPNQLIIYFDNMLKLIK
;
A
#
# COMPACT_ATOMS: atom_id res chain seq x y z
N MET A 1 -8.98 18.90 27.86
CA MET A 1 -8.12 17.97 27.11
C MET A 1 -9.02 17.08 26.28
N THR A 2 -9.21 17.41 25.01
CA THR A 2 -10.01 16.62 24.07
C THR A 2 -9.04 15.92 23.13
N SER A 3 -8.83 14.61 23.31
CA SER A 3 -8.06 13.81 22.38
C SER A 3 -8.84 13.70 21.07
N LYS A 4 -8.46 14.49 20.06
CA LYS A 4 -8.81 14.19 18.68
C LYS A 4 -8.06 12.91 18.32
N THR A 5 -8.71 11.75 18.38
CA THR A 5 -8.21 10.56 17.69
C THR A 5 -8.29 10.84 16.20
N GLN A 6 -7.17 11.29 15.63
CA GLN A 6 -6.96 11.29 14.18
C GLN A 6 -7.13 9.86 13.68
N ASN A 7 -8.03 9.66 12.71
CA ASN A 7 -8.15 8.38 12.03
C ASN A 7 -6.86 8.13 11.25
N GLN A 8 -6.02 7.24 11.77
CA GLN A 8 -4.73 6.87 11.16
C GLN A 8 -4.91 6.16 9.80
N PHE A 9 -6.14 5.78 9.46
CA PHE A 9 -6.47 5.08 8.24
C PHE A 9 -7.93 5.28 7.84
N VAL A 10 -8.22 5.04 6.56
CA VAL A 10 -9.56 5.01 5.98
C VAL A 10 -9.74 3.69 5.24
N ASN A 11 -10.85 2.99 5.49
CA ASN A 11 -11.21 1.80 4.71
C ASN A 11 -11.55 2.23 3.28
N ILE A 12 -10.86 1.63 2.31
CA ILE A 12 -11.03 1.89 0.88
C ILE A 12 -11.42 0.64 0.09
N THR A 13 -11.84 -0.43 0.78
CA THR A 13 -12.11 -1.75 0.19
C THR A 13 -13.12 -1.69 -0.96
N ASN A 14 -14.09 -0.77 -0.88
CA ASN A 14 -15.10 -0.58 -1.92
C ASN A 14 -14.56 0.15 -3.17
N GLN A 15 -13.46 0.89 -3.05
CA GLN A 15 -12.81 1.61 -4.13
C GLN A 15 -11.62 0.82 -4.71
N PHE A 16 -11.00 0.00 -3.88
CA PHE A 16 -9.86 -0.83 -4.23
C PHE A 16 -9.89 -2.08 -3.36
N SER A 17 -10.39 -3.18 -3.95
CA SER A 17 -10.65 -4.41 -3.22
C SER A 17 -9.37 -5.17 -2.86
N VAL A 18 -9.52 -6.18 -2.01
CA VAL A 18 -8.45 -7.18 -1.75
C VAL A 18 -7.97 -7.80 -3.06
N GLU A 19 -8.90 -8.14 -3.96
CA GLU A 19 -8.56 -8.74 -5.26
C GLU A 19 -7.78 -7.76 -6.15
N ASP A 20 -8.17 -6.48 -6.17
CA ASP A 20 -7.48 -5.44 -6.94
C ASP A 20 -6.04 -5.23 -6.42
N PHE A 21 -5.88 -5.21 -5.10
CA PHE A 21 -4.55 -5.13 -4.48
C PHE A 21 -3.69 -6.31 -4.92
N GLU A 22 -4.21 -7.54 -4.85
CA GLU A 22 -3.47 -8.73 -5.26
C GLU A 22 -3.11 -8.71 -6.74
N LYS A 23 -4.03 -8.31 -7.62
CA LYS A 23 -3.75 -8.14 -9.07
C LYS A 23 -2.61 -7.16 -9.31
N VAL A 24 -2.64 -6.00 -8.67
CA VAL A 24 -1.57 -4.98 -8.78
C VAL A 24 -0.25 -5.52 -8.24
N LYS A 25 -0.27 -6.17 -7.07
CA LYS A 25 0.92 -6.79 -6.47
C LYS A 25 1.55 -7.80 -7.40
N SER A 26 0.77 -8.77 -7.89
CA SER A 26 1.23 -9.81 -8.81
C SER A 26 1.76 -9.22 -10.12
N PHE A 27 1.10 -8.21 -10.67
CA PHE A 27 1.57 -7.51 -11.86
C PHE A 27 2.93 -6.86 -11.63
N ILE A 28 3.12 -6.09 -10.54
CA ILE A 28 4.39 -5.43 -10.23
C ILE A 28 5.51 -6.46 -10.01
N LEU A 29 5.22 -7.57 -9.32
CA LEU A 29 6.23 -8.61 -9.09
C LEU A 29 6.67 -9.31 -10.38
N LYS A 30 5.79 -9.36 -11.40
CA LYS A 30 6.03 -10.05 -12.67
C LYS A 30 6.61 -9.13 -13.75
N GLU A 31 6.03 -7.96 -13.93
CA GLU A 31 6.31 -7.03 -15.03
C GLU A 31 7.10 -5.80 -14.57
N GLY A 32 7.25 -5.61 -13.26
CA GLY A 32 7.98 -4.49 -12.67
C GLY A 32 9.49 -4.67 -12.67
N ASN A 33 10.15 -3.64 -12.13
CA ASN A 33 11.59 -3.60 -11.92
C ASN A 33 11.87 -3.41 -10.42
N ARG A 34 13.14 -3.19 -10.07
CA ARG A 34 13.60 -2.88 -8.71
C ARG A 34 14.05 -1.43 -8.65
N LYS A 35 13.62 -0.71 -7.61
CA LYS A 35 14.02 0.68 -7.37
C LYS A 35 14.08 0.93 -5.86
N THR A 36 15.15 1.58 -5.40
CA THR A 36 15.21 2.06 -4.02
C THR A 36 14.21 3.20 -3.85
N TYR A 37 13.29 3.05 -2.90
CA TYR A 37 12.31 4.08 -2.59
C TYR A 37 12.77 4.99 -1.44
N ARG A 38 13.32 4.41 -0.36
CA ARG A 38 13.77 5.13 0.83
C ARG A 38 15.07 4.52 1.34
N ASN A 39 15.86 5.28 2.11
CA ASN A 39 17.10 4.74 2.71
C ASN A 39 16.85 3.60 3.73
N PHE A 40 15.59 3.33 4.05
CA PHE A 40 15.17 2.30 5.01
C PHE A 40 15.17 0.89 4.41
N ASP A 41 14.84 0.77 3.12
CA ASP A 41 14.73 -0.48 2.39
C ASP A 41 15.13 -0.25 0.93
N ASN A 42 15.90 -1.20 0.37
CA ASN A 42 16.41 -1.10 -1.00
C ASN A 42 15.70 -2.11 -1.92
N ASN A 43 15.86 -1.94 -3.24
CA ASN A 43 15.37 -2.89 -4.24
C ASN A 43 13.87 -3.22 -4.12
N ASN A 44 13.03 -2.24 -3.79
CA ASN A 44 11.58 -2.42 -3.77
C ASN A 44 11.10 -2.86 -5.16
N PRO A 45 10.23 -3.88 -5.27
CA PRO A 45 9.46 -4.09 -6.49
C PRO A 45 8.71 -2.81 -6.84
N TYR A 46 8.80 -2.43 -8.09
CA TYR A 46 8.40 -1.11 -8.58
C TYR A 46 7.80 -1.20 -9.98
N TYR A 47 6.78 -0.40 -10.25
CA TYR A 47 6.32 -0.14 -11.61
C TYR A 47 5.99 1.34 -11.81
N ASP A 48 6.31 1.84 -13.00
CA ASP A 48 6.02 3.22 -13.41
C ASP A 48 4.77 3.26 -14.30
N PHE A 49 3.67 3.79 -13.77
CA PHE A 49 2.42 4.00 -14.52
C PHE A 49 2.43 5.32 -15.30
N LYS A 50 3.61 5.89 -15.57
CA LYS A 50 3.92 7.17 -16.25
C LYS A 50 3.52 8.41 -15.45
N LYS A 51 2.28 8.45 -14.96
CA LYS A 51 1.75 9.58 -14.16
C LYS A 51 2.11 9.48 -12.68
N PHE A 52 2.31 8.26 -12.21
CA PHE A 52 2.68 7.95 -10.85
C PHE A 52 3.43 6.63 -10.83
N ALA A 53 4.16 6.46 -9.75
CA ALA A 53 5.08 5.38 -9.48
C ALA A 53 4.50 4.55 -8.33
N THR A 54 4.48 3.22 -8.48
CA THR A 54 3.97 2.32 -7.45
C THR A 54 5.08 1.40 -6.94
N TYR A 55 5.23 1.32 -5.61
CA TYR A 55 6.24 0.52 -4.93
C TYR A 55 5.57 -0.50 -4.00
N LEU A 56 6.13 -1.70 -3.91
CA LEU A 56 5.78 -2.69 -2.90
C LEU A 56 6.73 -2.59 -1.69
N ALA A 57 6.16 -2.75 -0.49
CA ALA A 57 6.93 -2.80 0.74
C ALA A 57 6.54 -4.02 1.60
N SER A 58 7.54 -4.54 2.29
CA SER A 58 7.48 -5.81 3.03
C SER A 58 6.50 -5.82 4.20
N ASP A 59 5.77 -6.93 4.35
CA ASP A 59 4.87 -7.22 5.47
C ASP A 59 5.60 -7.58 6.77
N ILE A 60 6.93 -7.70 6.73
CA ILE A 60 7.79 -7.92 7.90
C ILE A 60 8.79 -6.76 8.13
N GLY A 61 8.64 -5.64 7.41
CA GLY A 61 9.47 -4.45 7.57
C GLY A 61 10.96 -4.71 7.27
N GLN A 62 11.87 -4.18 8.11
CA GLN A 62 13.33 -4.27 7.91
C GLN A 62 13.88 -5.70 7.93
N GLN A 63 13.12 -6.67 8.43
CA GLN A 63 13.50 -8.07 8.36
C GLN A 63 13.61 -8.56 6.89
N ASN A 64 13.08 -7.79 5.93
CA ASN A 64 13.28 -7.99 4.50
C ASN A 64 13.86 -6.74 3.82
N ILE A 65 15.03 -6.27 4.25
CA ILE A 65 15.68 -5.04 3.74
C ILE A 65 15.92 -5.04 2.22
N ASN A 66 16.02 -6.21 1.59
CA ASN A 66 16.25 -6.39 0.15
C ASN A 66 14.95 -6.63 -0.65
N ASN A 67 13.79 -6.65 0.02
CA ASN A 67 12.49 -6.93 -0.59
C ASN A 67 12.46 -8.22 -1.43
N ASP A 68 12.96 -9.32 -0.85
CA ASP A 68 12.88 -10.66 -1.44
C ASP A 68 11.43 -11.19 -1.38
N PRO A 69 10.81 -11.53 -2.53
CA PRO A 69 9.46 -12.10 -2.57
C PRO A 69 9.34 -13.51 -1.97
N LYS A 70 10.45 -14.20 -1.71
CA LYS A 70 10.41 -15.50 -1.02
C LYS A 70 10.20 -15.38 0.48
N VAL A 71 10.42 -14.19 1.05
CA VAL A 71 10.41 -13.94 2.50
C VAL A 71 9.24 -13.04 2.91
N SER A 72 8.62 -12.34 1.96
CA SER A 72 7.55 -11.37 2.17
C SER A 72 6.46 -11.57 1.15
N ASP A 73 5.21 -11.55 1.60
CA ASP A 73 4.04 -11.54 0.70
C ASP A 73 3.59 -10.12 0.34
N PHE A 74 4.30 -9.09 0.83
CA PHE A 74 4.06 -7.66 0.60
C PHE A 74 2.61 -7.24 0.87
N ASN A 75 2.43 -6.51 1.96
CA ASN A 75 1.11 -6.00 2.36
C ASN A 75 0.97 -4.49 2.18
N ARG A 76 1.96 -3.80 1.62
CA ARG A 76 1.92 -2.35 1.42
C ARG A 76 2.22 -1.95 -0.01
N LEU A 77 1.39 -1.06 -0.53
CA LEU A 77 1.60 -0.30 -1.76
C LEU A 77 1.87 1.15 -1.42
N THR A 78 2.88 1.74 -2.04
CA THR A 78 3.07 3.19 -2.03
C THR A 78 2.89 3.72 -3.44
N LEU A 79 1.91 4.60 -3.63
CA LEU A 79 1.69 5.33 -4.87
C LEU A 79 2.28 6.71 -4.69
N LYS A 80 3.15 7.13 -5.61
CA LYS A 80 3.85 8.41 -5.53
C LYS A 80 3.88 9.09 -6.88
N ASP A 81 3.57 10.38 -6.90
CA ASP A 81 3.86 11.27 -8.02
C ASP A 81 4.85 12.37 -7.56
N GLU A 82 4.87 13.51 -8.25
CA GLU A 82 5.73 14.66 -7.92
C GLU A 82 5.30 15.37 -6.64
N ASP A 83 3.99 15.47 -6.39
CA ASP A 83 3.39 16.30 -5.33
C ASP A 83 2.80 15.47 -4.19
N GLN A 84 2.48 14.20 -4.45
CA GLN A 84 1.66 13.37 -3.59
C GLN A 84 2.26 12.00 -3.37
N TYR A 85 1.94 11.44 -2.20
CA TYR A 85 2.20 10.06 -1.87
C TYR A 85 1.01 9.50 -1.08
N TYR A 86 0.62 8.27 -1.41
CA TYR A 86 -0.43 7.51 -0.75
C TYR A 86 0.14 6.17 -0.33
N GLU A 87 -0.10 5.76 0.91
CA GLU A 87 0.26 4.43 1.39
C GLU A 87 -1.01 3.61 1.62
N ILE A 88 -1.03 2.41 1.06
CA ILE A 88 -2.18 1.51 1.07
C ILE A 88 -1.73 0.21 1.69
N ILE A 89 -2.53 -0.31 2.63
CA ILE A 89 -2.29 -1.57 3.33
C ILE A 89 -3.45 -2.52 3.06
N ILE A 90 -3.12 -3.74 2.64
CA ILE A 90 -4.05 -4.88 2.65
C ILE A 90 -3.92 -5.62 3.99
N VAL A 91 -5.05 -6.02 4.55
CA VAL A 91 -5.10 -6.89 5.73
C VAL A 91 -5.78 -8.19 5.34
N ARG A 92 -5.01 -9.26 5.20
CA ARG A 92 -5.52 -10.60 4.84
C ARG A 92 -5.98 -11.35 6.08
N ASN A 93 -6.77 -12.40 5.87
CA ASN A 93 -7.07 -13.36 6.92
C ASN A 93 -5.77 -13.91 7.54
N GLY A 94 -5.64 -13.80 8.87
CA GLY A 94 -4.47 -14.22 9.64
C GLY A 94 -3.40 -13.14 9.83
N ASP A 95 -3.44 -12.02 9.09
CA ASP A 95 -2.40 -10.99 9.17
C ASP A 95 -2.37 -10.27 10.52
N ILE A 96 -3.55 -10.08 11.14
CA ILE A 96 -3.66 -9.46 12.47
C ILE A 96 -2.97 -10.37 13.50
N LYS A 97 -3.29 -11.67 13.48
CA LYS A 97 -2.67 -12.66 14.38
C LYS A 97 -1.16 -12.76 14.16
N ALA A 98 -0.72 -12.70 12.90
CA ALA A 98 0.69 -12.73 12.52
C ALA A 98 1.42 -11.40 12.80
N LYS A 99 0.72 -10.35 13.26
CA LYS A 99 1.27 -9.02 13.57
C LYS A 99 2.06 -8.44 12.39
N LYS A 100 1.52 -8.55 11.17
CA LYS A 100 2.18 -8.02 9.98
C LYS A 100 2.39 -6.51 10.12
N LYS A 101 3.50 -6.03 9.55
CA LYS A 101 3.94 -4.64 9.68
C LYS A 101 2.92 -3.67 9.07
N GLY A 102 2.63 -2.61 9.81
CA GLY A 102 1.74 -1.52 9.38
C GLY A 102 0.28 -1.71 9.78
N ILE A 103 -0.11 -2.91 10.25
CA ILE A 103 -1.45 -3.16 10.77
C ILE A 103 -1.56 -2.58 12.19
N VAL A 104 -2.61 -1.80 12.41
CA VAL A 104 -2.89 -1.14 13.69
C VAL A 104 -4.29 -1.51 14.19
N ASN A 105 -4.57 -1.20 15.46
CA ASN A 105 -5.86 -1.48 16.07
C ASN A 105 -7.00 -0.78 15.32
N GLY A 106 -8.09 -1.51 15.09
CA GLY A 106 -9.27 -1.03 14.37
C GLY A 106 -9.32 -1.46 12.90
N MET A 107 -8.21 -1.94 12.34
CA MET A 107 -8.24 -2.64 11.05
C MET A 107 -8.82 -4.05 11.23
N LEU A 108 -9.53 -4.51 10.20
CA LEU A 108 -10.22 -5.79 10.09
C LEU A 108 -9.60 -6.59 8.94
N GLU A 109 -9.75 -7.91 9.02
CA GLU A 109 -9.26 -8.82 7.98
C GLU A 109 -10.16 -8.81 6.74
N ASN A 110 -9.53 -9.09 5.60
CA ASN A 110 -10.10 -9.02 4.25
C ASN A 110 -10.53 -7.60 3.85
N GLU A 111 -9.80 -6.59 4.34
CA GLU A 111 -10.03 -5.18 4.00
C GLU A 111 -8.74 -4.51 3.51
N VAL A 112 -8.92 -3.37 2.84
CA VAL A 112 -7.85 -2.52 2.33
C VAL A 112 -8.01 -1.10 2.87
N TYR A 113 -6.90 -0.50 3.27
CA TYR A 113 -6.86 0.78 3.95
C TYR A 113 -5.90 1.76 3.29
N LEU A 114 -6.31 3.02 3.17
CA LEU A 114 -5.42 4.15 2.97
C LEU A 114 -4.90 4.61 4.34
N THR A 115 -3.58 4.74 4.53
CA THR A 115 -2.99 5.15 5.81
C THR A 115 -2.54 6.62 5.80
N ASP A 116 -2.74 7.31 6.92
CA ASP A 116 -2.33 8.69 7.13
C ASP A 116 -0.93 8.74 7.76
N TYR A 117 0.11 8.80 6.94
CA TYR A 117 1.49 9.03 7.43
C TYR A 117 1.80 10.53 7.59
N GLY A 118 0.91 11.29 8.25
CA GLY A 118 1.21 12.65 8.74
C GLY A 118 0.56 13.82 8.00
N ARG A 119 -0.53 13.59 7.25
CA ARG A 119 -1.37 14.62 6.64
C ARG A 119 -2.52 15.09 7.53
N ASN A 120 -2.78 14.38 8.63
CA ASN A 120 -3.66 14.78 9.74
C ASN A 120 -5.13 15.05 9.37
N ASP A 121 -5.58 14.72 8.16
CA ASP A 121 -6.93 14.99 7.63
C ASP A 121 -7.34 13.94 6.56
N LEU A 122 -7.20 12.63 6.85
CA LEU A 122 -7.89 11.60 6.06
C LEU A 122 -9.38 11.52 6.41
N ASP A 123 -10.13 12.59 6.16
CA ASP A 123 -11.59 12.58 6.32
C ASP A 123 -12.30 11.95 5.11
N LYS A 124 -11.62 11.94 3.95
CA LYS A 124 -12.16 11.45 2.67
C LYS A 124 -11.07 10.83 1.82
N ILE A 125 -11.47 9.90 0.95
CA ILE A 125 -10.59 9.30 -0.06
C ILE A 125 -10.32 10.37 -1.16
N PRO A 126 -9.06 10.69 -1.48
CA PRO A 126 -8.74 11.69 -2.50
C PRO A 126 -9.18 11.23 -3.90
N ASN A 127 -9.84 12.11 -4.67
CA ASN A 127 -10.28 11.78 -6.05
C ASN A 127 -9.11 11.32 -6.94
N GLN A 128 -7.93 11.90 -6.75
CA GLN A 128 -6.72 11.51 -7.49
C GLN A 128 -6.35 10.04 -7.26
N LEU A 129 -6.56 9.55 -6.04
CA LEU A 129 -6.28 8.16 -5.70
C LEU A 129 -7.19 7.19 -6.48
N ILE A 130 -8.47 7.56 -6.64
CA ILE A 130 -9.43 6.79 -7.45
C ILE A 130 -8.97 6.72 -8.92
N ILE A 131 -8.51 7.84 -9.48
CA ILE A 131 -7.94 7.89 -10.84
C ILE A 131 -6.73 6.97 -10.96
N TYR A 132 -5.91 6.85 -9.91
CA TYR A 132 -4.77 5.93 -9.91
C TYR A 132 -5.19 4.47 -9.91
N PHE A 133 -6.19 4.11 -9.13
CA PHE A 133 -6.77 2.75 -9.16
C PHE A 133 -7.25 2.38 -10.56
N ASP A 134 -8.06 3.24 -11.17
CA ASP A 134 -8.56 3.02 -12.53
C ASP A 134 -7.43 2.84 -13.55
N ASN A 135 -6.37 3.65 -13.47
CA ASN A 135 -5.24 3.56 -14.39
C ASN A 135 -4.44 2.27 -14.22
N MET A 136 -4.21 1.83 -12.97
CA MET A 136 -3.52 0.55 -12.71
C MET A 136 -4.35 -0.61 -13.24
N LEU A 137 -5.64 -0.65 -12.87
CA LEU A 137 -6.52 -1.78 -13.20
C LEU A 137 -6.85 -1.86 -14.69
N LYS A 138 -6.85 -0.75 -15.43
CA LYS A 138 -6.99 -0.77 -16.90
C LYS A 138 -5.76 -1.35 -17.61
N LEU A 139 -4.57 -1.21 -17.03
CA LEU A 139 -3.33 -1.72 -17.62
C LEU A 139 -3.15 -3.22 -17.36
N ILE A 140 -3.62 -3.67 -16.20
CA ILE A 140 -3.54 -5.06 -15.76
C ILE A 140 -4.66 -5.85 -16.45
N LYS A 141 -4.28 -6.76 -17.35
CA LYS A 141 -5.21 -7.62 -18.09
C LYS A 141 -5.55 -8.89 -17.33
#